data_AF-A0AAD5IBY0-F1
#
_entry.id   AF-A0AAD5IBY0-F1
#
_cell.length_a   1.000
_cell.length_b   1.000
_cell.length_c   1.000
_cell.angle_alpha   90.00
_cell.angle_beta   90.00
_cell.angle_gamma   90.00
#
_symmetry.space_group_name_H-M   'P 1'
#
loop_
_entity.id
_entity.type
_entity.pdbx_description
1 polymer ?
#
loop_
_entity_poly.entity_id
_entity_poly.type
_entity_poly.pdbx_seq_one_letter_code
_entity_poly.pdbx_strand_id
1 'polypeptide(L)'
;MHAEGAVHVTGVDTSLPAVELARENVVLNNLDPEKNNILRECNGIYEGKKDLQSASGMYRNLNSLAMQLTKKGGLLMTCSCSGAMTQSGTFLRTLQGAASMAGKKITVIRQAGAACDHPIDPSYPEGTYLSNILLRVL
;
A
#
# COMPACT_ATOMS: atom_id res chain seq x y z
N MET A 1 11.99 5.75 1.34
CA MET A 1 11.77 6.49 2.60
C MET A 1 12.48 5.66 3.65
N HIS A 2 13.69 6.06 4.05
CA HIS A 2 14.44 5.32 5.07
C HIS A 2 13.64 5.38 6.38
N ALA A 3 13.48 4.23 7.05
CA ALA A 3 12.69 4.10 8.26
C ALA A 3 13.31 4.81 9.49
N GLU A 4 14.44 5.51 9.33
CA GLU A 4 15.22 6.12 10.42
C GLU A 4 14.46 7.15 11.27
N GLY A 5 13.33 7.69 10.78
CA GLY A 5 12.50 8.62 11.54
C GLY A 5 11.41 7.97 12.42
N ALA A 6 11.15 6.67 12.27
CA ALA A 6 10.07 6.00 13.00
C ALA A 6 10.54 5.49 14.37
N VAL A 7 9.79 5.80 15.43
CA VAL A 7 10.06 5.28 16.78
C VAL A 7 9.76 3.77 16.89
N HIS A 8 8.79 3.30 16.10
CA HIS A 8 8.40 1.90 16.02
C HIS A 8 7.87 1.59 14.62
N VAL A 9 8.21 0.41 14.10
CA VAL A 9 7.76 -0.11 12.82
C VAL A 9 7.20 -1.51 13.03
N THR A 10 6.01 -1.76 12.50
CA THR A 10 5.43 -3.10 12.40
C THR A 10 5.30 -3.48 10.93
N GLY A 11 6.02 -4.52 10.50
CA GLY A 11 5.87 -5.14 9.19
C GLY A 11 4.99 -6.38 9.27
N VAL A 12 4.11 -6.59 8.30
CA VAL A 12 3.24 -7.76 8.25
C VAL A 12 3.30 -8.36 6.84
N ASP A 13 3.57 -9.66 6.74
CA ASP A 13 3.53 -10.40 5.48
C ASP A 13 3.02 -11.83 5.71
N THR A 14 2.42 -12.44 4.70
CA THR A 14 1.96 -13.85 4.77
C THR A 14 3.10 -14.85 4.51
N SER A 15 4.11 -14.42 3.75
CA SER A 15 5.24 -15.20 3.28
C SER A 15 6.34 -15.27 4.35
N LEU A 16 6.62 -16.49 4.85
CA LEU A 16 7.70 -16.71 5.80
C LEU A 16 9.08 -16.28 5.24
N PRO A 17 9.45 -16.64 3.98
CA PRO A 17 10.71 -16.16 3.40
C PRO A 17 10.81 -14.62 3.37
N ALA A 18 9.71 -13.91 3.09
CA ALA A 18 9.72 -12.45 3.07
C ALA A 18 9.92 -11.87 4.48
N VAL A 19 9.29 -12.47 5.49
CA VAL A 19 9.44 -12.08 6.89
C VAL A 19 10.87 -12.31 7.40
N GLU A 20 11.48 -13.45 7.06
CA GLU A 20 12.87 -13.77 7.43
C GLU A 20 13.85 -12.79 6.78
N LEU A 21 13.73 -12.58 5.46
CA LEU A 21 14.54 -11.63 4.73
C LEU A 21 14.39 -10.19 5.25
N ALA A 22 13.18 -9.79 5.65
CA ALA A 22 12.95 -8.48 6.25
C ALA A 22 13.70 -8.32 7.58
N ARG A 23 13.74 -9.36 8.43
CA ARG A 23 14.50 -9.34 9.69
C ARG A 23 16.01 -9.30 9.44
N GLU A 24 16.50 -10.04 8.46
CA GLU A 24 17.91 -9.96 8.05
C GLU A 24 18.28 -8.54 7.60
N ASN A 25 17.42 -7.92 6.79
CA ASN A 25 17.62 -6.55 6.32
C ASN A 25 17.62 -5.52 7.46
N VAL A 26 16.86 -5.73 8.54
CA VAL A 26 16.94 -4.88 9.75
C VAL A 26 18.35 -4.90 10.33
N VAL A 27 18.94 -6.10 10.49
CA VAL A 27 20.31 -6.26 11.01
C VAL A 27 21.34 -5.68 10.04
N LEU A 28 21.21 -5.95 8.74
CA LEU A 28 22.15 -5.46 7.71
C LEU A 28 22.20 -3.92 7.63
N ASN A 29 21.10 -3.24 7.96
CA ASN A 29 21.02 -1.78 7.96
C ASN A 29 21.25 -1.16 9.34
N ASN A 30 21.73 -1.93 10.32
CA ASN A 30 21.95 -1.48 11.71
C ASN A 30 20.70 -0.85 12.36
N LEU A 31 19.52 -1.34 12.00
CA LEU A 31 18.26 -0.92 12.60
C LEU A 31 17.99 -1.72 13.88
N ASP A 32 17.43 -1.06 14.89
CA ASP A 32 17.12 -1.66 16.18
C ASP A 32 16.00 -2.72 16.05
N PRO A 33 16.27 -4.02 16.27
CA PRO A 33 15.27 -5.07 16.13
C PRO A 33 14.10 -4.93 17.10
N GLU A 34 14.29 -4.34 18.28
CA GLU A 34 13.19 -4.15 19.25
C GLU A 34 12.18 -3.10 18.78
N LYS A 35 12.62 -2.18 17.91
CA LYS A 35 11.75 -1.17 17.29
C LYS A 35 11.13 -1.62 15.97
N ASN A 36 11.57 -2.75 15.42
CA ASN A 36 11.16 -3.24 14.10
C ASN A 36 10.54 -4.65 14.20
N ASN A 37 9.24 -4.71 14.50
CA ASN A 37 8.52 -5.97 14.66
C ASN A 37 7.99 -6.49 13.30
N ILE A 38 8.52 -7.60 12.81
CA ILE A 38 8.05 -8.23 11.56
C ILE A 38 7.23 -9.48 11.89
N LEU A 39 5.93 -9.41 11.62
CA LEU A 39 4.94 -10.42 11.92
C LEU A 39 4.56 -11.21 10.67
N ARG A 40 4.41 -12.52 10.84
CA ARG A 40 3.80 -13.36 9.80
C ARG A 40 2.30 -13.48 10.04
N GLU A 41 1.48 -13.12 9.07
CA GLU A 41 0.04 -13.33 9.13
C GLU A 41 -0.34 -14.65 8.43
N CYS A 42 -0.74 -15.65 9.22
CA CYS A 42 -1.09 -16.99 8.71
C CYS A 42 -2.59 -17.18 8.42
N ASN A 43 -3.42 -16.15 8.62
CA ASN A 43 -4.86 -16.26 8.46
C ASN A 43 -5.30 -15.96 7.01
N GLY A 44 -5.63 -17.02 6.28
CA GLY A 44 -6.42 -16.96 5.05
C GLY A 44 -5.60 -17.05 3.76
N ILE A 45 -5.53 -18.27 3.21
CA ILE A 45 -5.17 -18.49 1.81
C ILE A 45 -6.25 -17.80 0.95
N TYR A 46 -5.99 -16.59 0.47
CA TYR A 46 -6.79 -15.97 -0.59
C TYR A 46 -6.26 -16.45 -1.93
N GLU A 47 -6.78 -17.57 -2.43
CA GLU A 47 -6.58 -17.97 -3.82
C GLU A 47 -7.28 -16.94 -4.73
N GLY A 48 -6.46 -16.13 -5.40
CA GLY A 48 -6.92 -15.02 -6.24
C GLY A 48 -7.76 -15.49 -7.43
N LYS A 49 -9.08 -15.35 -7.33
CA LYS A 49 -9.92 -15.27 -8.53
C LYS A 49 -9.75 -13.89 -9.16
N LYS A 50 -9.16 -13.88 -10.36
CA LYS A 50 -8.97 -12.71 -11.24
C LYS A 50 -10.32 -12.15 -11.69
N ASP A 51 -10.99 -11.39 -10.83
CA ASP A 51 -12.18 -10.64 -11.21
C ASP A 51 -12.02 -9.18 -10.79
N LEU A 52 -11.96 -8.26 -11.77
CA LEU A 52 -11.64 -6.84 -11.53
C LEU A 52 -12.68 -6.15 -10.63
N GLN A 53 -13.95 -6.57 -10.74
CA GLN A 53 -15.04 -6.12 -9.86
C GLN A 53 -14.77 -6.54 -8.40
N SER A 54 -14.37 -7.80 -8.19
CA SER A 54 -13.98 -8.32 -6.87
C SER A 54 -12.75 -7.59 -6.30
N ALA A 55 -11.75 -7.33 -7.15
CA ALA A 55 -10.52 -6.65 -6.75
C ALA A 55 -10.80 -5.22 -6.23
N SER A 56 -11.66 -4.46 -6.90
CA SER A 56 -12.01 -3.10 -6.47
C SER A 56 -12.65 -3.06 -5.07
N GLY A 57 -13.48 -4.05 -4.74
CA GLY A 57 -14.08 -4.22 -3.42
C GLY A 57 -13.06 -4.57 -2.34
N MET A 58 -12.12 -5.47 -2.66
CA MET A 58 -11.01 -5.80 -1.76
C MET A 58 -10.13 -4.58 -1.47
N TYR A 59 -9.74 -3.81 -2.50
CA TYR A 59 -8.97 -2.57 -2.31
C TYR A 59 -9.72 -1.57 -1.44
N ARG A 60 -11.04 -1.42 -1.64
CA ARG A 60 -11.87 -0.52 -0.84
C ARG A 60 -11.91 -0.93 0.63
N ASN A 61 -12.13 -2.22 0.90
CA ASN A 61 -12.21 -2.75 2.26
C ASN A 61 -10.87 -2.63 2.99
N LEU A 62 -9.77 -3.03 2.34
CA LEU A 62 -8.42 -2.94 2.91
C LEU A 62 -8.06 -1.49 3.24
N ASN A 63 -8.30 -0.56 2.31
CA ASN A 63 -8.03 0.85 2.55
C ASN A 63 -8.93 1.45 3.63
N SER A 64 -10.19 1.03 3.73
CA SER A 64 -11.08 1.48 4.81
C SER A 64 -10.55 1.07 6.17
N LEU A 65 -10.08 -0.18 6.32
CA LEU A 65 -9.47 -0.67 7.56
C LEU A 65 -8.19 0.10 7.89
N ALA A 66 -7.32 0.32 6.89
CA ALA A 66 -6.10 1.11 7.07
C ALA A 66 -6.41 2.56 7.52
N MET A 67 -7.43 3.19 6.95
CA MET A 67 -7.88 4.54 7.34
C MET A 67 -8.47 4.57 8.75
N GLN A 68 -9.14 3.50 9.21
CA GLN A 68 -9.63 3.38 10.58
C GLN A 68 -8.49 3.27 11.59
N LEU A 69 -7.43 2.53 11.25
CA LEU A 69 -6.21 2.40 12.07
C LEU A 69 -5.34 3.67 12.05
N THR A 70 -5.47 4.50 11.01
CA THR A 70 -4.72 5.75 10.89
C THR A 70 -5.27 6.79 11.85
N LYS A 71 -4.40 7.32 12.71
CA LYS A 71 -4.75 8.43 13.62
C LYS A 71 -5.18 9.67 12.82
N LYS A 72 -6.05 10.49 13.42
CA LYS A 72 -6.44 11.78 12.85
C LYS A 72 -5.21 12.65 12.57
N GLY A 73 -5.13 13.20 11.36
CA GLY A 73 -3.99 13.96 10.85
C GLY A 73 -2.83 13.09 10.34
N GLY A 74 -2.91 11.77 10.49
CA GLY A 74 -1.90 10.80 10.09
C GLY A 74 -1.78 10.64 8.57
N LEU A 75 -0.70 9.97 8.16
CA LEU A 75 -0.40 9.71 6.75
C LEU A 75 -0.71 8.25 6.42
N LEU A 76 -1.31 8.04 5.25
CA LEU A 76 -1.55 6.71 4.68
C LEU A 76 -0.95 6.69 3.28
N MET A 77 0.03 5.82 3.05
CA MET A 77 0.53 5.51 1.71
C MET A 77 -0.13 4.22 1.23
N THR A 78 -0.72 4.26 0.04
CA THR A 78 -1.37 3.11 -0.58
C THR A 78 -1.01 3.02 -2.05
N CYS A 79 -0.87 1.81 -2.56
CA CYS A 79 -0.48 1.55 -3.94
C CYS A 79 -1.35 0.48 -4.61
N SER A 80 -1.35 0.49 -5.94
CA SER A 80 -1.89 -0.57 -6.78
C SER A 80 -0.95 -0.79 -7.95
N CYS A 81 -0.55 -2.05 -8.17
CA CYS A 81 0.29 -2.49 -9.29
C CYS A 81 -0.54 -3.12 -10.43
N SER A 82 -1.86 -2.94 -10.41
CA SER A 82 -2.74 -3.41 -11.49
C SER A 82 -2.83 -2.35 -12.60
N GLY A 83 -2.39 -2.70 -13.81
CA GLY A 83 -2.56 -1.86 -15.00
C GLY A 83 -4.00 -1.42 -15.22
N ALA A 84 -4.96 -2.34 -15.10
CA ALA A 84 -6.37 -2.02 -15.24
C ALA A 84 -6.86 -0.98 -14.20
N MET A 85 -6.38 -1.06 -12.95
CA MET A 85 -6.77 -0.11 -11.89
C MET A 85 -6.14 1.26 -12.12
N THR A 86 -4.87 1.29 -12.53
CA THR A 86 -4.11 2.52 -12.80
C THR A 86 -4.65 3.24 -14.02
N GLN A 87 -4.81 2.54 -15.15
CA GLN A 87 -5.25 3.12 -16.42
C GLN A 87 -6.70 3.59 -16.39
N SER A 88 -7.57 2.89 -15.65
CA SER A 88 -8.97 3.31 -15.52
C SER A 88 -9.14 4.60 -14.68
N GLY A 89 -8.09 5.06 -13.98
CA GLY A 89 -8.17 6.19 -13.06
C GLY A 89 -9.10 5.95 -11.87
N THR A 90 -9.54 4.71 -11.66
CA THR A 90 -10.54 4.36 -10.64
C THR A 90 -9.95 4.28 -9.24
N PHE A 91 -8.63 4.19 -9.10
CA PHE A 91 -7.99 4.03 -7.79
C PHE A 91 -8.34 5.15 -6.82
N LEU A 92 -8.30 6.42 -7.25
CA LEU A 92 -8.67 7.53 -6.38
C LEU A 92 -10.15 7.48 -5.97
N ARG A 93 -11.05 7.06 -6.87
CA ARG A 93 -12.47 6.86 -6.56
C ARG A 93 -12.66 5.74 -5.54
N THR A 94 -11.90 4.65 -5.65
CA THR A 94 -11.90 3.57 -4.66
C THR A 94 -11.44 4.06 -3.29
N LEU A 95 -10.40 4.91 -3.24
CA LEU A 95 -9.94 5.53 -1.98
C LEU A 95 -10.97 6.49 -1.38
N GLN A 96 -11.70 7.25 -2.22
CA GLN A 96 -12.83 8.07 -1.76
C GLN A 96 -13.96 7.21 -1.17
N GLY A 97 -14.29 6.09 -1.83
CA GLY A 97 -15.26 5.12 -1.32
C GLY A 97 -14.82 4.51 0.01
N ALA A 98 -13.54 4.17 0.15
CA ALA A 98 -12.95 3.65 1.38
C ALA A 98 -13.00 4.69 2.52
N ALA A 99 -12.70 5.95 2.24
CA ALA A 99 -12.78 7.03 3.20
C ALA A 99 -14.21 7.25 3.71
N SER A 100 -15.19 7.22 2.80
CA SER A 100 -16.61 7.28 3.14
C SER A 100 -17.02 6.13 4.07
N MET A 101 -16.64 4.89 3.74
CA MET A 101 -16.88 3.72 4.60
C MET A 101 -16.21 3.80 5.97
N ALA A 102 -15.01 4.38 6.03
CA ALA A 102 -14.28 4.58 7.28
C ALA A 102 -14.81 5.77 8.11
N GLY A 103 -15.73 6.58 7.57
CA GLY A 103 -16.18 7.82 8.20
C GLY A 103 -15.06 8.86 8.34
N LYS A 104 -14.08 8.85 7.44
CA LYS A 104 -12.90 9.72 7.45
C LYS A 104 -12.91 10.69 6.27
N LYS A 105 -12.24 11.82 6.43
CA LYS A 105 -11.90 12.70 5.29
C LYS A 105 -10.46 12.43 4.88
N ILE A 106 -10.16 12.55 3.60
CA ILE A 106 -8.81 12.36 3.08
C ILE A 106 -8.38 13.54 2.22
N THR A 107 -7.08 13.83 2.22
CA THR A 107 -6.46 14.83 1.34
C THR A 107 -5.29 14.19 0.63
N VAL A 108 -5.22 14.33 -0.69
CA VAL A 108 -4.09 13.82 -1.48
C VAL A 108 -2.89 14.74 -1.28
N ILE A 109 -1.78 14.18 -0.82
CA ILE A 109 -0.50 14.90 -0.67
C ILE A 109 0.38 14.67 -1.90
N ARG A 110 0.43 13.44 -2.40
CA ARG A 110 1.28 13.08 -3.54
C ARG A 110 0.66 11.93 -4.32
N GLN A 111 0.78 12.01 -5.64
CA GLN A 111 0.57 10.89 -6.56
C GLN A 111 1.89 10.59 -7.25
N ALA A 112 2.22 9.31 -7.42
CA ALA A 112 3.43 8.85 -8.08
C ALA A 112 3.16 7.54 -8.82
N GLY A 113 3.96 7.26 -9.85
CA GLY A 113 3.97 5.99 -10.58
C GLY A 113 5.20 5.16 -10.25
N ALA A 114 5.61 4.32 -11.20
CA ALA A 114 6.88 3.60 -11.15
C ALA A 114 8.08 4.57 -11.12
N ALA A 115 9.23 4.09 -10.66
CA ALA A 115 10.47 4.86 -10.63
C ALA A 115 11.02 5.11 -12.05
N CYS A 116 12.01 5.99 -12.18
CA CYS A 116 12.53 6.43 -13.49
C CYS A 116 13.26 5.33 -14.29
N ASP A 117 13.65 4.24 -13.64
CA ASP A 117 14.17 3.02 -14.26
C ASP A 117 13.07 2.18 -14.95
N HIS A 118 11.80 2.56 -14.77
CA HIS A 118 10.63 2.00 -15.45
C HIS A 118 9.97 3.09 -16.32
N PRO A 119 10.62 3.51 -17.43
CA PRO A 119 10.10 4.57 -18.27
C PRO A 119 8.79 4.15 -18.95
N ILE A 120 7.91 5.13 -19.15
CA ILE A 120 6.66 4.94 -19.89
C ILE A 120 6.85 5.46 -21.31
N ASP A 121 6.65 4.58 -22.28
CA ASP A 121 6.56 4.98 -23.68
C ASP A 121 5.18 5.61 -23.94
N PRO A 122 5.10 6.86 -24.45
CA PRO A 122 3.83 7.48 -24.80
C PRO A 122 2.98 6.68 -25.81
N SER A 123 3.63 5.84 -26.62
CA SER A 123 2.98 4.95 -27.60
C SER A 123 2.48 3.64 -26.99
N TYR A 124 2.84 3.36 -25.73
CA TYR A 124 2.46 2.16 -24.99
C TYR A 124 1.93 2.55 -23.59
N PRO A 125 0.72 3.14 -23.51
CA PRO A 125 0.13 3.59 -22.25
C PRO A 125 -0.11 2.42 -21.28
N GLU A 126 -0.21 1.19 -21.78
CA GLU A 126 -0.38 -0.03 -21.00
C GLU A 126 0.78 -0.24 -20.00
N GLY A 127 1.97 0.29 -20.30
CA GLY A 127 3.12 0.28 -19.41
C GLY A 127 2.90 1.05 -18.10
N THR A 128 1.88 1.91 -18.02
CA THR A 128 1.53 2.62 -16.79
C THR A 128 0.72 1.70 -15.87
N TYR A 129 1.41 0.88 -15.07
CA TYR A 129 0.75 -0.13 -14.22
C TYR A 129 0.74 0.19 -12.73
N LEU A 130 1.68 1.00 -12.24
CA LEU A 130 1.82 1.32 -10.82
C LEU A 130 1.19 2.68 -10.50
N SER A 131 0.30 2.69 -9.52
CA SER A 131 -0.20 3.88 -8.83
C SER A 131 0.25 3.87 -7.39
N ASN A 132 0.80 4.98 -6.91
CA ASN A 132 1.12 5.22 -5.51
C ASN A 132 0.51 6.56 -5.08
N ILE A 133 -0.31 6.54 -4.02
CA ILE A 133 -0.98 7.73 -3.49
C ILE A 133 -0.65 7.87 -2.01
N LEU A 134 -0.09 9.03 -1.65
CA LEU A 134 0.08 9.46 -0.27
C LEU A 134 -1.10 10.35 0.13
N LEU A 135 -1.79 9.94 1.18
CA LEU A 135 -2.95 10.62 1.74
C LEU A 135 -2.65 11.16 3.14
N ARG A 136 -3.29 12.27 3.50
CA ARG A 136 -3.55 12.65 4.88
C ARG A 136 -4.96 12.23 5.28
N VAL A 137 -5.11 11.52 6.38
CA VAL A 137 -6.42 11.10 6.93
C VAL A 137 -6.82 12.09 8.02
N LEU A 138 -8.06 12.61 7.98
CA LEU A 138 -8.59 13.66 8.87
C LEU A 138 -9.78 13.17 9.69
#